data_AF-A0A3N5GU27-F1
#
_entry.id   AF-A0A3N5GU27-F1
#
_cell.length_a   1.000
_cell.length_b   1.000
_cell.length_c   1.000
_cell.angle_alpha   90.00
_cell.angle_beta   90.00
_cell.angle_gamma   90.00
#
_symmetry.space_group_name_H-M   'P 1'
#
loop_
_entity.id
_entity.type
_entity.pdbx_description
1 polymer ?
#
loop_
_entity_poly.entity_id
_entity_poly.type
_entity_poly.pdbx_seq_one_letter_code
_entity_poly.pdbx_strand_id
1 'polypeptide(L)'
;MLHFPRWKTLSIIATLLVSLILIVPNFLSKEQQDVLKGYGLRPVTLGLDLQGGSNVLLEVEQKDLRDKLSQQLVGDIRSTLREAKIGYSGIRSNDNGVSVRITKPEDLERARTQLATLQQPLETGMLG
;
A
#
# COMPACT_ATOMS: atom_id res chain seq x y z
N MET A 1 22.26 58.27 -24.46
CA MET A 1 22.88 56.94 -24.40
C MET A 1 22.95 56.53 -22.93
N LEU A 2 22.25 55.46 -22.51
CA LEU A 2 22.32 55.00 -21.11
C LEU A 2 23.69 54.37 -20.87
N HIS A 3 24.61 55.11 -20.23
CA HIS A 3 25.87 54.57 -19.77
C HIS A 3 25.67 53.94 -18.39
N PHE A 4 25.61 52.61 -18.36
CA PHE A 4 25.54 51.88 -17.11
C PHE A 4 26.94 51.74 -16.49
N PRO A 5 27.10 51.99 -15.18
CA PRO A 5 28.35 51.74 -14.47
C PRO A 5 28.76 50.27 -14.60
N ARG A 6 30.04 50.01 -14.92
CA ARG A 6 30.57 48.64 -15.12
C ARG A 6 30.31 47.71 -13.93
N TRP A 7 30.31 48.23 -12.70
CA TRP A 7 29.98 47.48 -11.49
C TRP A 7 28.55 46.95 -11.47
N LYS A 8 27.59 47.74 -11.97
CA LYS A 8 26.19 47.32 -12.09
C LYS A 8 26.06 46.19 -13.11
N THR A 9 26.72 46.31 -14.26
CA THR A 9 26.77 45.24 -15.27
C THR A 9 27.42 43.97 -14.72
N LEU A 10 28.54 44.10 -14.00
CA LEU A 10 29.23 42.96 -13.38
C LEU A 10 28.33 42.24 -12.37
N SER A 11 27.58 42.99 -11.55
CA SER A 11 26.65 42.42 -10.56
C SER A 11 25.51 41.67 -11.23
N ILE A 12 24.95 42.20 -12.33
CA ILE A 12 23.89 41.53 -13.10
C ILE A 12 24.41 40.21 -13.70
N ILE A 13 25.60 40.23 -14.30
CA ILE A 13 26.23 39.04 -14.88
C ILE A 13 26.52 38.00 -13.79
N ALA A 14 27.05 38.42 -12.64
CA ALA A 14 27.33 37.54 -11.53
C ALA A 14 26.06 36.83 -11.02
N THR A 15 24.97 37.57 -10.81
CA THR A 15 23.69 36.98 -10.38
C THR A 15 23.13 36.00 -11.41
N LEU A 16 23.23 36.32 -12.71
CA LEU A 16 22.82 35.41 -13.78
C LEU A 16 23.63 34.11 -13.77
N LEU A 17 24.95 34.20 -13.62
CA LEU A 17 25.83 33.03 -13.57
C LEU A 17 25.53 32.15 -12.36
N VAL A 18 25.35 32.75 -11.17
CA VAL A 18 24.99 32.01 -9.96
C VAL A 18 23.64 31.30 -10.12
N SER A 19 22.63 32.00 -10.67
CA SER A 19 21.32 31.39 -10.93
C SER A 19 21.42 30.21 -11.91
N LEU A 20 22.25 30.31 -12.95
CA LEU A 20 22.45 29.23 -13.90
C LEU A 20 23.09 28.01 -13.23
N ILE A 21 24.13 28.22 -12.43
CA ILE A 21 24.85 27.15 -11.72
C ILE A 21 23.92 26.38 -10.77
N LEU A 22 23.01 27.06 -10.08
CA LEU A 22 22.07 26.41 -9.16
C LEU A 22 20.95 25.64 -9.86
N ILE A 23 20.57 26.04 -11.08
CA ILE A 23 19.48 25.39 -11.84
C ILE A 23 19.97 24.15 -12.59
N VAL A 24 21.21 24.16 -13.10
CA VAL A 24 21.81 23.08 -13.91
C VAL A 24 21.58 21.68 -13.34
N PRO A 25 21.80 21.39 -12.03
CA PRO A 25 21.63 20.04 -11.48
C PRO A 25 20.23 19.44 -11.68
N ASN A 26 19.18 20.26 -11.83
CA ASN A 26 17.80 19.80 -12.00
C ASN A 26 17.53 19.21 -13.40
N PHE A 27 18.36 19.52 -14.40
CA PHE A 27 18.22 19.03 -15.78
C PHE A 27 19.15 17.85 -16.11
N LEU A 28 20.04 17.48 -15.18
CA LEU A 28 21.00 16.39 -15.35
C LEU A 28 20.41 15.04 -14.95
N SER A 29 21.00 13.95 -15.44
CA SER A 29 20.63 12.58 -15.04
C SER A 29 21.09 12.28 -13.61
N LYS A 30 20.52 11.24 -12.98
CA LYS A 30 20.85 10.86 -11.58
C LYS A 30 22.35 10.58 -11.37
N GLU A 31 23.00 9.92 -12.34
CA GLU A 31 24.44 9.62 -12.31
C GLU A 31 25.30 10.90 -12.32
N GLN A 32 24.91 11.89 -13.12
CA GLN A 32 25.60 13.18 -13.18
C GLN A 32 25.34 14.01 -11.91
N GLN A 33 24.13 13.95 -11.37
CA GLN A 33 23.80 14.61 -10.10
C GLN A 33 24.65 14.09 -8.94
N ASP A 34 24.96 12.80 -8.89
CA ASP A 34 25.78 12.22 -7.81
C ASP A 34 27.22 12.74 -7.80
N VAL A 35 27.80 13.02 -8.97
CA VAL A 35 29.11 13.68 -9.08
C VAL A 35 29.03 15.13 -8.60
N LEU A 36 27.96 15.86 -8.95
CA LEU A 36 27.76 17.25 -8.55
C LEU A 36 27.44 17.43 -7.06
N LYS A 37 26.84 16.41 -6.41
CA LYS A 37 26.59 16.40 -4.96
C LYS A 37 27.88 16.56 -4.15
N GLY A 38 29.00 16.03 -4.64
CA GLY A 38 30.33 16.19 -4.03
C GLY A 38 30.85 17.63 -4.01
N TYR A 39 30.38 18.48 -4.93
CA TYR A 39 30.71 19.91 -5.02
C TYR A 39 29.67 20.82 -4.35
N GLY A 40 28.70 20.24 -3.62
CA GLY A 40 27.64 20.99 -2.93
C GLY A 40 26.47 21.42 -3.81
N LEU A 41 26.49 21.10 -5.11
CA LEU A 41 25.42 21.39 -6.06
C LEU A 41 24.38 20.26 -6.02
N ARG A 42 23.39 20.40 -5.14
CA ARG A 42 22.32 19.41 -4.99
C ARG A 42 21.10 19.81 -5.82
N PRO A 43 20.51 18.88 -6.59
CA PRO A 43 19.22 19.12 -7.22
C PRO A 43 18.15 19.31 -6.14
N VAL A 44 17.06 19.98 -6.50
CA VAL A 44 15.91 20.16 -5.61
C VAL A 44 15.33 18.78 -5.29
N THR A 45 15.01 18.55 -4.02
CA THR A 45 14.32 17.31 -3.60
C THR A 45 12.91 17.32 -4.19
N LEU A 46 12.63 16.40 -5.12
CA LEU A 46 11.28 16.22 -5.65
C LEU A 46 10.34 15.82 -4.51
N GLY A 47 9.15 16.41 -4.44
CA GLY A 47 8.10 15.96 -3.51
C GLY A 47 7.59 14.57 -3.87
N LEU A 48 6.86 13.92 -2.95
CA LEU A 48 6.29 12.58 -3.13
C LEU A 48 5.48 12.44 -4.43
N ASP A 49 4.73 13.48 -4.79
CA ASP A 49 3.91 13.55 -6.00
C ASP A 49 4.74 13.45 -7.29
N LEU A 50 5.95 14.03 -7.28
CA LEU A 50 6.87 14.02 -8.42
C LEU A 50 7.84 12.82 -8.40
N GLN A 51 7.98 12.13 -7.26
CA GLN A 51 8.81 10.92 -7.13
C GLN A 51 8.09 9.63 -7.53
N GLY A 52 6.76 9.67 -7.71
CA GLY A 52 5.99 8.57 -8.32
C GLY A 52 5.92 7.29 -7.48
N GLY A 53 5.89 7.40 -6.15
CA GLY A 53 5.84 6.24 -5.25
C GLY A 53 5.08 6.53 -3.96
N SER A 54 3.75 6.34 -3.96
CA SER A 54 2.96 6.41 -2.74
C SER A 54 3.22 5.17 -1.88
N ASN A 55 4.04 5.30 -0.84
CA ASN A 55 4.14 4.28 0.21
C ASN A 55 2.94 4.44 1.16
N VAL A 56 1.87 3.70 0.92
CA VAL A 56 0.72 3.67 1.82
C VAL A 56 1.04 2.69 2.95
N LEU A 57 1.39 3.23 4.11
CA LEU A 57 1.49 2.45 5.35
C LEU A 57 0.07 2.19 5.86
N LEU A 58 -0.46 1.00 5.58
CA LEU A 58 -1.72 0.53 6.15
C LEU A 58 -1.41 -0.09 7.52
N GLU A 59 -1.51 0.70 8.59
CA GLU A 59 -1.52 0.15 9.94
C GLU A 59 -2.92 -0.42 10.19
N VAL A 60 -3.02 -1.75 10.20
CA VAL A 60 -4.29 -2.40 10.48
C VAL A 60 -4.25 -3.02 11.86
N GLU A 61 -5.20 -2.60 12.71
CA GLU A 61 -5.41 -3.22 14.00
C GLU A 61 -5.83 -4.69 13.79
N GLN A 62 -5.02 -5.62 14.30
CA GLN A 62 -5.25 -7.07 14.08
C GLN A 62 -6.63 -7.52 14.60
N LYS A 63 -7.15 -6.85 15.63
CA LYS A 63 -8.46 -7.15 16.20
C LYS A 63 -9.59 -6.84 15.22
N ASP A 64 -9.58 -5.65 14.64
CA ASP A 64 -10.56 -5.24 13.64
C ASP A 64 -10.52 -6.13 12.39
N LEU A 65 -9.33 -6.59 11.99
CA LEU A 65 -9.20 -7.56 10.90
C LEU A 65 -9.83 -8.91 11.25
N ARG A 66 -9.54 -9.44 12.44
CA ARG A 66 -10.10 -10.72 12.89
C ARG A 66 -11.63 -10.66 12.96
N ASP A 67 -12.17 -9.57 13.49
CA ASP A 67 -13.62 -9.37 13.58
C ASP A 67 -14.27 -9.31 12.20
N LYS A 68 -13.68 -8.53 11.26
CA LYS A 68 -14.17 -8.45 9.87
C LYS A 68 -14.09 -9.80 9.15
N LEU A 69 -12.96 -10.48 9.24
CA LEU A 69 -12.76 -11.80 8.62
C LEU A 69 -13.73 -12.82 9.21
N SER A 70 -13.97 -12.79 10.52
CA SER A 70 -14.93 -13.70 11.13
C SER A 70 -16.36 -13.41 10.71
N GLN A 71 -16.75 -12.13 10.58
CA GLN A 71 -18.09 -11.77 10.09
C GLN A 71 -18.28 -12.19 8.64
N GLN A 72 -17.26 -12.00 7.80
CA GLN A 72 -17.27 -12.47 6.42
C GLN A 72 -17.43 -13.99 6.34
N LEU A 73 -16.63 -14.74 7.11
CA LEU A 73 -16.70 -16.20 7.15
C LEU A 73 -18.08 -16.71 7.61
N VAL A 74 -18.71 -16.05 8.60
CA VAL A 74 -20.10 -16.36 8.99
C VAL A 74 -21.06 -16.18 7.83
N GLY A 75 -20.90 -15.10 7.04
CA GLY A 75 -21.68 -14.83 5.84
C GLY A 75 -21.50 -15.90 4.76
N ASP A 76 -20.26 -16.28 4.48
CA ASP A 76 -19.90 -17.27 3.48
C ASP A 76 -20.45 -18.65 3.85
N ILE A 77 -20.24 -19.10 5.09
CA ILE A 77 -20.80 -20.36 5.61
C ILE A 77 -22.33 -20.39 5.46
N ARG A 78 -23.00 -19.26 5.77
CA ARG A 78 -24.46 -19.14 5.63
C ARG A 78 -24.89 -19.29 4.17
N SER A 79 -24.17 -18.65 3.25
CA SER A 79 -24.45 -18.71 1.82
C SER A 79 -24.27 -20.12 1.27
N THR A 80 -23.12 -20.73 1.53
CA THR A 80 -22.77 -22.08 1.06
C THR A 80 -23.74 -23.14 1.58
N LEU A 81 -24.11 -23.11 2.87
CA LEU A 81 -25.07 -24.06 3.43
C LEU A 81 -26.48 -23.87 2.86
N ARG A 82 -26.88 -22.62 2.58
CA ARG A 82 -28.19 -22.32 1.97
C ARG A 82 -28.24 -22.79 0.52
N GLU A 83 -27.19 -22.58 -0.25
CA GLU A 83 -27.07 -23.04 -1.64
C GLU A 83 -27.11 -24.58 -1.73
N ALA A 84 -26.41 -25.26 -0.83
CA ALA A 84 -26.44 -26.72 -0.70
C ALA A 84 -27.75 -27.28 -0.11
N LYS A 85 -28.71 -26.41 0.25
CA LYS A 85 -30.00 -26.74 0.90
C LYS A 85 -29.82 -27.55 2.19
N ILE A 86 -28.77 -27.27 2.95
CA ILE A 86 -28.47 -27.94 4.21
C ILE A 86 -29.07 -27.14 5.36
N GLY A 87 -29.85 -27.81 6.21
CA GLY A 87 -30.42 -27.19 7.41
C GLY A 87 -29.35 -26.97 8.48
N TYR A 88 -29.16 -25.73 8.91
CA TYR A 88 -28.23 -25.36 9.98
C TYR A 88 -28.93 -24.54 11.07
N SER A 89 -28.35 -24.55 12.26
CA SER A 89 -28.80 -23.82 13.44
C SER A 89 -27.62 -23.21 14.19
N GLY A 90 -27.82 -22.05 14.80
CA GLY A 90 -26.88 -21.44 15.74
C GLY A 90 -25.45 -21.27 15.22
N ILE A 91 -25.22 -20.35 14.28
CA ILE A 91 -23.87 -19.95 13.88
C ILE A 91 -23.29 -19.06 14.98
N ARG A 92 -22.13 -19.43 15.54
CA ARG A 92 -21.40 -18.63 16.52
C ARG A 92 -19.97 -18.40 16.06
N SER A 93 -19.55 -17.15 16.05
CA SER A 93 -18.15 -16.76 15.95
C SER A 93 -17.51 -16.81 17.33
N ASN A 94 -16.36 -17.46 17.42
CA ASN A 94 -15.47 -17.48 18.58
C ASN A 94 -14.10 -16.91 18.15
N ASP A 95 -13.25 -16.59 19.14
CA ASP A 95 -11.91 -16.02 18.90
C ASP A 95 -11.00 -16.85 17.98
N ASN A 96 -11.27 -18.15 17.89
CA ASN A 96 -10.47 -19.11 17.12
C ASN A 96 -11.17 -19.64 15.85
N GLY A 97 -12.35 -19.11 15.50
CA GLY A 97 -13.08 -19.50 14.29
C GLY A 97 -14.60 -19.50 14.43
N VAL A 98 -15.29 -20.02 13.41
CA VAL A 98 -16.76 -20.06 13.35
C VAL A 98 -17.27 -21.49 13.56
N SER A 99 -18.20 -21.65 14.50
CA SER A 99 -18.88 -22.90 14.79
C SER A 99 -20.32 -22.86 14.28
N VAL A 100 -20.75 -23.97 13.67
CA VAL A 100 -22.11 -24.14 13.14
C VAL A 100 -22.65 -25.50 13.52
N ARG A 101 -23.93 -25.55 13.92
CA ARG A 101 -24.62 -26.80 14.22
C ARG A 101 -25.50 -27.20 13.03
N ILE A 102 -25.21 -28.36 12.45
CA ILE A 102 -26.05 -28.92 11.38
C ILE A 102 -27.26 -29.61 12.03
N THR A 103 -28.46 -29.35 11.49
CA THR A 103 -29.73 -29.82 12.06
C THR A 103 -29.96 -31.31 11.76
N LYS A 104 -29.49 -31.78 10.60
CA LYS A 104 -29.68 -33.15 10.12
C LYS A 104 -28.36 -33.92 10.13
N PRO A 105 -28.28 -35.09 10.79
CA PRO A 105 -27.04 -35.87 10.86
C PRO A 105 -26.62 -36.45 9.49
N GLU A 106 -27.58 -36.73 8.62
CA GLU A 106 -27.37 -37.19 7.22
C GLU A 106 -26.68 -36.16 6.32
N ASP A 107 -26.77 -34.86 6.66
CA ASP A 107 -26.18 -33.78 5.88
C ASP A 107 -24.78 -33.38 6.35
N LEU A 108 -24.27 -34.01 7.41
CA LEU A 108 -23.03 -33.62 8.06
C LEU A 108 -21.82 -33.79 7.14
N GLU A 109 -21.74 -34.92 6.43
CA GLU A 109 -20.65 -35.17 5.46
C GLU A 109 -20.75 -34.22 4.25
N ARG A 110 -21.96 -33.95 3.74
CA ARG A 110 -22.16 -32.99 2.65
C ARG A 110 -21.76 -31.57 3.07
N ALA A 111 -22.10 -31.18 4.30
CA ALA A 111 -21.72 -29.90 4.87
C ALA A 111 -20.20 -29.79 4.99
N ARG A 112 -19.51 -30.83 5.47
CA ARG A 112 -18.05 -30.85 5.56
C ARG A 112 -17.39 -30.63 4.20
N THR A 113 -17.84 -31.34 3.17
CA THR A 113 -17.29 -31.18 1.81
C THR A 113 -17.49 -29.76 1.28
N GLN A 114 -18.68 -29.18 1.48
CA GLN A 114 -18.98 -27.83 1.00
C GLN A 114 -18.20 -26.76 1.77
N LEU A 115 -18.09 -26.90 3.09
CA LEU A 115 -17.35 -25.96 3.94
C LEU A 115 -15.83 -26.06 3.78
N ALA A 116 -15.30 -27.21 3.34
CA ALA A 116 -13.89 -27.36 3.03
C ALA A 116 -13.44 -26.42 1.89
N THR A 117 -14.34 -26.02 1.00
CA THR A 117 -14.03 -25.06 -0.08
C THR A 117 -13.78 -23.63 0.43
N LEU A 118 -14.28 -23.31 1.63
CA LEU A 118 -14.06 -22.01 2.28
C LEU A 118 -12.76 -21.97 3.09
N GLN A 119 -12.05 -23.09 3.22
CA GLN A 119 -10.74 -23.11 3.85
C GLN A 119 -9.76 -22.44 2.89
N GLN A 120 -9.49 -21.15 3.13
CA GLN A 120 -8.37 -20.47 2.49
C GLN A 120 -7.10 -20.97 3.18
N PRO A 121 -6.23 -21.77 2.50
CA PRO A 121 -4.91 -22.01 3.03
C PRO A 121 -4.25 -20.63 3.13
N LEU A 122 -3.88 -20.25 4.35
CA LEU A 122 -3.00 -19.11 4.55
C LEU A 122 -1.67 -19.52 3.91
N GLU A 123 -1.48 -19.20 2.63
CA GLU A 123 -0.16 -19.13 2.04
C GLU A 123 0.57 -18.04 2.82
N THR A 124 1.19 -18.47 3.91
CA THR A 124 2.13 -17.68 4.67
C THR A 124 3.23 -17.41 3.68
N GLY A 125 3.15 -16.26 3.01
CA GLY A 125 4.09 -15.86 1.97
C GLY A 125 5.49 -16.10 2.49
N MET A 126 6.30 -16.82 1.71
CA MET A 126 7.68 -17.19 2.03
C MET A 126 8.65 -16.00 2.06
N LEU A 127 8.20 -14.85 2.52
CA LEU A 127 8.97 -13.64 2.72
C LEU A 127 8.62 -13.10 4.11
N GLY A 128 9.04 -13.86 5.12
CA GLY A 128 9.46 -13.32 6.40
C GLY A 128 10.98 -13.15 6.36
#